data_AF-A0A328AP02-F1
#
_entry.id   AF-A0A328AP02-F1
#
_cell.length_a   1.000
_cell.length_b   1.000
_cell.length_c   1.000
_cell.angle_alpha   90.00
_cell.angle_beta   90.00
_cell.angle_gamma   90.00
#
_symmetry.space_group_name_H-M   'P 1'
#
loop_
_entity.id
_entity.type
_entity.pdbx_description
1 polymer ?
#
loop_
_entity_poly.entity_id
_entity_poly.type
_entity_poly.pdbx_seq_one_letter_code
_entity_poly.pdbx_strand_id
1 'polypeptide(L)'
;MATVLFVHNNFPAQFRALAETLVARGVRCGAIAQQHASGDVPGVPSLKYAIQRGTTFGILPLAVRAEADFLRASYTHAAAQRAQSQGFTPDLIIGHTGWGETALLKEVWPQARQILYPEFFYASRGLDVGFDLEFKPYTEEARLLARSKNAVSSMAMTDADALVCPTPFQAATLPKVFQPLVRLIHEGVELDVIRPGPAEPFVLDDGRVIQPGTPVITHVNNNMEPLRGLHILARALPRLLAEVPQAQAILIGNMGDHGYSGSAPNGKTWKEVCFEGVEIDPARVHFLGRVPHARMLAALRLSTAHVYYSYPFVLSWSLAEAMASGCYVIGSDTAPLRDAIENGINGRLLPFFDVAALSEAMIAACRDPAAQAGLRAAARATAERLFDRRAGLAAWIDLIRELGVAVPDLPAP
;
A
#
# COMPACT_ATOMS: atom_id res chain seq x y z
N MET A 1 -0.21 9.39 -32.65
CA MET A 1 -0.88 9.32 -31.35
C MET A 1 0.11 8.75 -30.37
N ALA A 2 0.21 9.30 -29.16
CA ALA A 2 1.12 8.77 -28.14
C ALA A 2 0.76 7.34 -27.75
N THR A 3 1.77 6.52 -27.50
CA THR A 3 1.65 5.14 -27.07
C THR A 3 2.31 4.95 -25.70
N VAL A 4 1.54 4.45 -24.71
CA VAL A 4 2.01 4.25 -23.33
C VAL A 4 1.98 2.77 -22.98
N LEU A 5 3.08 2.26 -22.42
CA LEU A 5 3.20 0.90 -21.91
C LEU A 5 3.23 0.90 -20.38
N PHE A 6 2.29 0.21 -19.76
CA PHE A 6 2.31 -0.05 -18.32
C PHE A 6 3.06 -1.36 -18.00
N VAL A 7 3.87 -1.37 -16.94
CA VAL A 7 4.66 -2.54 -16.55
C VAL A 7 4.55 -2.79 -15.05
N HIS A 8 3.91 -3.91 -14.69
CA HIS A 8 3.71 -4.31 -13.29
C HIS A 8 3.38 -5.81 -13.22
N ASN A 9 3.99 -6.60 -12.33
CA ASN A 9 3.69 -8.04 -12.22
C ASN A 9 2.20 -8.34 -12.00
N ASN A 10 1.55 -7.55 -11.16
CA ASN A 10 0.13 -7.63 -10.82
C ASN A 10 -0.70 -6.46 -11.41
N PHE A 11 -0.40 -6.02 -12.65
CA PHE A 11 -1.17 -4.98 -13.32
C PHE A 11 -2.70 -5.26 -13.25
N PRO A 12 -3.55 -4.25 -12.99
CA PRO A 12 -3.25 -2.82 -13.01
C PRO A 12 -2.74 -2.22 -11.72
N ALA A 13 -2.77 -2.95 -10.60
CA ALA A 13 -2.30 -2.48 -9.29
C ALA A 13 -2.65 -0.99 -9.04
N GLN A 14 -1.66 -0.14 -8.79
CA GLN A 14 -1.79 1.29 -8.57
C GLN A 14 -2.04 2.13 -9.83
N PHE A 15 -1.81 1.58 -11.02
CA PHE A 15 -1.94 2.30 -12.30
C PHE A 15 -3.32 2.23 -12.95
N ARG A 16 -4.31 1.56 -12.32
CA ARG A 16 -5.65 1.37 -12.89
C ARG A 16 -6.28 2.68 -13.37
N ALA A 17 -6.42 3.63 -12.47
CA ALA A 17 -7.12 4.89 -12.76
C ALA A 17 -6.38 5.72 -13.82
N LEU A 18 -5.05 5.71 -13.82
CA LEU A 18 -4.24 6.38 -14.82
C LEU A 18 -4.43 5.75 -16.20
N ALA A 19 -4.38 4.42 -16.28
CA ALA A 19 -4.59 3.68 -17.53
C ALA A 19 -5.99 3.95 -18.11
N GLU A 20 -7.04 3.89 -17.29
CA GLU A 20 -8.41 4.21 -17.68
C GLU A 20 -8.53 5.66 -18.19
N THR A 21 -7.88 6.61 -17.51
CA THR A 21 -7.87 8.03 -17.89
C THR A 21 -7.16 8.27 -19.23
N LEU A 22 -6.03 7.62 -19.47
CA LEU A 22 -5.29 7.74 -20.72
C LEU A 22 -6.08 7.16 -21.91
N VAL A 23 -6.71 5.99 -21.73
CA VAL A 23 -7.59 5.40 -22.74
C VAL A 23 -8.77 6.32 -23.05
N ALA A 24 -9.42 6.89 -22.03
CA ALA A 24 -10.53 7.83 -22.22
C ALA A 24 -10.12 9.11 -22.97
N ARG A 25 -8.84 9.50 -22.90
CA ARG A 25 -8.24 10.61 -23.64
C ARG A 25 -7.73 10.21 -25.04
N GLY A 26 -7.98 8.98 -25.49
CA GLY A 26 -7.57 8.49 -26.80
C GLY A 26 -6.07 8.16 -26.92
N VAL A 27 -5.36 8.00 -25.81
CA VAL A 27 -3.97 7.53 -25.82
C VAL A 27 -3.95 6.03 -26.04
N ARG A 28 -3.08 5.55 -26.95
CA ARG A 28 -2.93 4.11 -27.18
C ARG A 28 -2.18 3.50 -25.99
N CYS A 29 -2.81 2.61 -25.25
CA CYS A 29 -2.19 1.96 -24.10
C CYS A 29 -1.92 0.48 -24.37
N GLY A 30 -0.92 -0.06 -23.67
CA GLY A 30 -0.68 -1.49 -23.55
C GLY A 30 -0.12 -1.79 -22.17
N ALA A 31 -0.07 -3.07 -21.78
CA ALA A 31 0.54 -3.48 -20.52
C ALA A 31 1.39 -4.75 -20.68
N ILE A 32 2.45 -4.88 -19.88
CA ILE A 32 3.11 -6.17 -19.61
C ILE A 32 2.91 -6.53 -18.14
N ALA A 33 2.44 -7.74 -17.90
CA ALA A 33 2.15 -8.24 -16.56
C ALA A 33 2.48 -9.73 -16.43
N GLN A 34 2.57 -10.21 -15.19
CA GLN A 34 2.74 -11.64 -14.94
C GLN A 34 1.42 -12.38 -15.14
N GLN A 35 1.48 -13.68 -15.44
CA GLN A 35 0.32 -14.54 -15.70
C GLN A 35 -0.76 -14.54 -14.60
N HIS A 36 -0.38 -14.31 -13.33
CA HIS A 36 -1.34 -14.28 -12.22
C HIS A 36 -2.11 -12.97 -12.10
N ALA A 37 -1.71 -11.92 -12.83
CA ALA A 37 -2.34 -10.61 -12.76
C ALA A 37 -3.80 -10.71 -13.21
N SER A 38 -4.71 -10.51 -12.26
CA SER A 38 -6.15 -10.75 -12.39
C SER A 38 -6.91 -9.65 -13.11
N GLY A 39 -6.29 -8.47 -13.33
CA GLY A 39 -7.00 -7.30 -13.80
C GLY A 39 -6.76 -6.98 -15.27
N ASP A 40 -7.85 -6.97 -16.02
CA ASP A 40 -7.92 -6.27 -17.30
C ASP A 40 -8.39 -4.83 -17.08
N VAL A 41 -7.86 -3.93 -17.90
CA VAL A 41 -8.35 -2.55 -18.03
C VAL A 41 -8.91 -2.43 -19.44
N PRO A 42 -10.21 -2.10 -19.62
CA PRO A 42 -10.80 -1.93 -20.95
C PRO A 42 -9.97 -0.97 -21.81
N GLY A 43 -9.64 -1.39 -23.03
CA GLY A 43 -8.80 -0.62 -23.95
C GLY A 43 -7.29 -0.73 -23.73
N VAL A 44 -6.83 -1.53 -22.77
CA VAL A 44 -5.39 -1.77 -22.50
C VAL A 44 -5.06 -3.26 -22.69
N PRO A 45 -4.68 -3.68 -23.91
CA PRO A 45 -4.23 -5.06 -24.14
C PRO A 45 -3.01 -5.39 -23.28
N SER A 46 -3.05 -6.53 -22.58
CA SER A 46 -1.97 -6.98 -21.70
C SER A 46 -1.23 -8.19 -22.29
N LEU A 47 0.08 -8.06 -22.44
CA LEU A 47 0.98 -9.17 -22.73
C LEU A 47 1.42 -9.82 -21.42
N LYS A 48 1.05 -11.09 -21.25
CA LYS A 48 1.38 -11.85 -20.06
C LYS A 48 2.71 -12.60 -20.23
N TYR A 49 3.55 -12.60 -19.19
CA TYR A 49 4.71 -13.49 -19.07
C TYR A 49 4.52 -14.47 -17.91
N ALA A 50 5.16 -15.63 -18.01
CA ALA A 50 5.12 -16.67 -16.99
C ALA A 50 6.53 -16.95 -16.46
N ILE A 51 6.66 -17.07 -15.14
CA ILE A 51 7.92 -17.46 -14.49
C ILE A 51 8.15 -18.95 -14.76
N GLN A 52 9.26 -19.27 -15.44
CA GLN A 52 9.56 -20.65 -15.82
C GLN A 52 10.45 -21.38 -14.80
N ARG A 53 11.20 -20.64 -13.97
CA ARG A 53 12.05 -21.20 -12.92
C ARG A 53 12.15 -20.28 -11.71
N GLY A 54 12.47 -20.88 -10.57
CA GLY A 54 12.89 -20.14 -9.37
C GLY A 54 14.36 -19.71 -9.43
N THR A 55 14.80 -19.02 -8.39
CA THR A 55 16.21 -18.70 -8.17
C THR A 55 17.04 -19.97 -8.05
N THR A 56 18.31 -19.89 -8.44
CA THR A 56 19.25 -21.01 -8.44
C THR A 56 19.50 -21.50 -7.01
N PHE A 57 19.39 -22.81 -6.81
CA PHE A 57 19.67 -23.42 -5.52
C PHE A 57 21.13 -23.18 -5.12
N GLY A 58 21.36 -22.71 -3.90
CA GLY A 58 22.70 -22.45 -3.36
C GLY A 58 23.39 -21.18 -3.89
N ILE A 59 22.69 -20.29 -4.61
CA ILE A 59 23.24 -18.96 -4.96
C ILE A 59 23.57 -18.16 -3.70
N LEU A 60 24.55 -17.25 -3.78
CA LEU A 60 24.88 -16.30 -2.72
C LEU A 60 23.59 -15.68 -2.14
N PRO A 61 23.33 -15.78 -0.81
CA PRO A 61 22.07 -15.31 -0.21
C PRO A 61 21.74 -13.84 -0.54
N LEU A 62 22.77 -12.98 -0.59
CA LEU A 62 22.63 -11.57 -0.95
C LEU A 62 22.16 -11.33 -2.39
N ALA A 63 22.39 -12.30 -3.28
CA ALA A 63 22.03 -12.22 -4.70
C ALA A 63 20.68 -12.88 -5.02
N VAL A 64 20.05 -13.62 -4.09
CA VAL A 64 18.77 -14.31 -4.31
C VAL A 64 17.70 -13.34 -4.82
N ARG A 65 17.58 -12.17 -4.19
CA ARG A 65 16.60 -11.16 -4.63
C ARG A 65 16.92 -10.64 -6.03
N ALA A 66 18.18 -10.30 -6.29
CA ALA A 66 18.61 -9.80 -7.59
C ALA A 66 18.38 -10.83 -8.71
N GLU A 67 18.67 -12.11 -8.47
CA GLU A 67 18.39 -13.16 -9.45
C GLU A 67 16.88 -13.29 -9.71
N ALA A 68 16.04 -13.25 -8.67
CA ALA A 68 14.59 -13.29 -8.84
C ALA A 68 14.09 -12.10 -9.68
N ASP A 69 14.65 -10.91 -9.46
CA ASP A 69 14.31 -9.70 -10.19
C ASP A 69 14.79 -9.77 -11.66
N PHE A 70 16.01 -10.26 -11.92
CA PHE A 70 16.51 -10.48 -13.28
C PHE A 70 15.78 -11.58 -14.04
N LEU A 71 15.30 -12.63 -13.36
CA LEU A 71 14.42 -13.62 -13.98
C LEU A 71 13.16 -12.96 -14.51
N ARG A 72 12.47 -12.15 -13.69
CA ARG A 72 11.29 -11.39 -14.13
C ARG A 72 11.63 -10.38 -15.22
N ALA A 73 12.76 -9.69 -15.12
CA ALA A 73 13.25 -8.77 -16.15
C ALA A 73 13.44 -9.49 -17.49
N SER A 74 14.05 -10.67 -17.50
CA SER A 74 14.30 -11.44 -18.74
C SER A 74 13.01 -11.91 -19.41
N TYR A 75 12.01 -12.36 -18.63
CA TYR A 75 10.71 -12.76 -19.16
C TYR A 75 9.89 -11.56 -19.65
N THR A 76 9.99 -10.42 -18.96
CA THR A 76 9.38 -9.16 -19.37
C THR A 76 10.02 -8.64 -20.67
N HIS A 77 11.35 -8.70 -20.78
CA HIS A 77 12.08 -8.37 -21.99
C HIS A 77 11.65 -9.24 -23.18
N ALA A 78 11.54 -10.56 -23.00
CA ALA A 78 11.02 -11.45 -24.06
C ALA A 78 9.56 -11.13 -24.45
N ALA A 79 8.72 -10.69 -23.49
CA ALA A 79 7.38 -10.20 -23.80
C ALA A 79 7.42 -8.87 -24.58
N ALA A 80 8.32 -7.96 -24.22
CA ALA A 80 8.54 -6.69 -24.90
C ALA A 80 9.03 -6.90 -26.35
N GLN A 81 9.96 -7.81 -26.59
CA GLN A 81 10.41 -8.16 -27.95
C GLN A 81 9.28 -8.70 -28.83
N ARG A 82 8.38 -9.53 -28.25
CA ARG A 82 7.17 -10.00 -28.95
C ARG A 82 6.20 -8.84 -29.25
N ALA A 83 6.04 -7.89 -28.32
CA ALA A 83 5.25 -6.69 -28.56
C ALA A 83 5.81 -5.87 -29.73
N GLN A 84 7.14 -5.66 -29.73
CA GLN A 84 7.83 -4.91 -30.77
C GLN A 84 7.71 -5.58 -32.14
N SER A 85 7.88 -6.90 -32.23
CA SER A 85 7.72 -7.63 -33.49
C SER A 85 6.28 -7.62 -34.02
N GLN A 86 5.29 -7.42 -33.14
CA GLN A 86 3.89 -7.20 -33.47
C GLN A 86 3.56 -5.72 -33.76
N GLY A 87 4.57 -4.84 -33.85
CA GLY A 87 4.41 -3.43 -34.20
C GLY A 87 3.97 -2.52 -33.05
N PHE A 88 4.15 -2.93 -31.80
CA PHE A 88 3.96 -2.06 -30.65
C PHE A 88 5.28 -1.39 -30.24
N THR A 89 5.32 -0.06 -30.32
CA THR A 89 6.46 0.76 -29.90
C THR A 89 5.94 1.89 -29.01
N PRO A 90 6.23 1.86 -27.69
CA PRO A 90 5.80 2.91 -26.78
C PRO A 90 6.65 4.17 -26.92
N ASP A 91 6.02 5.32 -26.80
CA ASP A 91 6.68 6.61 -26.57
C ASP A 91 7.07 6.75 -25.09
N LEU A 92 6.29 6.12 -24.20
CA LEU A 92 6.47 6.15 -22.75
C LEU A 92 6.21 4.79 -22.12
N ILE A 93 7.05 4.43 -21.15
CA ILE A 93 6.88 3.29 -20.26
C ILE A 93 6.62 3.83 -18.85
N ILE A 94 5.52 3.37 -18.24
CA ILE A 94 5.20 3.64 -16.83
C ILE A 94 5.27 2.30 -16.07
N GLY A 95 6.10 2.19 -15.04
CA GLY A 95 6.25 0.90 -14.38
C GLY A 95 6.78 0.95 -12.96
N HIS A 96 6.55 -0.14 -12.23
CA HIS A 96 7.02 -0.29 -10.86
C HIS A 96 8.41 -0.93 -10.81
N THR A 97 9.34 -0.38 -10.03
CA THR A 97 10.74 -0.87 -10.01
C THR A 97 10.97 -2.06 -9.09
N GLY A 98 10.01 -2.34 -8.20
CA GLY A 98 10.22 -3.21 -7.04
C GLY A 98 10.58 -4.66 -7.33
N TRP A 99 10.27 -5.23 -8.52
CA TRP A 99 10.49 -6.66 -8.81
C TRP A 99 11.27 -6.93 -10.10
N GLY A 100 11.85 -5.89 -10.72
CA GLY A 100 12.80 -6.00 -11.84
C GLY A 100 12.22 -5.95 -13.25
N GLU A 101 10.90 -5.96 -13.44
CA GLU A 101 10.25 -6.02 -14.76
C GLU A 101 10.68 -4.88 -15.70
N THR A 102 10.94 -3.70 -15.15
CA THR A 102 11.32 -2.52 -15.94
C THR A 102 12.80 -2.47 -16.31
N ALA A 103 13.64 -3.31 -15.70
CA ALA A 103 15.08 -3.13 -15.63
C ALA A 103 15.84 -3.35 -16.96
N LEU A 104 15.23 -4.02 -17.94
CA LEU A 104 15.87 -4.34 -19.22
C LEU A 104 15.10 -3.79 -20.43
N LEU A 105 14.11 -2.91 -20.22
CA LEU A 105 13.22 -2.47 -21.31
C LEU A 105 13.88 -1.50 -22.29
N LYS A 106 14.94 -0.79 -21.87
CA LYS A 106 15.72 0.08 -22.76
C LYS A 106 16.46 -0.70 -23.86
N GLU A 107 16.75 -1.98 -23.64
CA GLU A 107 17.33 -2.85 -24.68
C GLU A 107 16.35 -3.14 -25.83
N VAL A 108 15.04 -3.02 -25.58
CA VAL A 108 14.00 -3.16 -26.61
C VAL A 108 13.61 -1.80 -27.19
N TRP A 109 13.38 -0.81 -26.33
CA TRP A 109 12.94 0.54 -26.72
C TRP A 109 13.85 1.61 -26.10
N PRO A 110 15.05 1.85 -26.67
CA PRO A 110 16.02 2.79 -26.09
C PRO A 110 15.53 4.24 -26.10
N GLN A 111 14.63 4.58 -27.03
CA GLN A 111 14.09 5.94 -27.19
C GLN A 111 12.83 6.19 -26.35
N ALA A 112 12.19 5.16 -25.80
CA ALA A 112 10.98 5.32 -25.00
C ALA A 112 11.33 6.02 -23.68
N ARG A 113 10.58 7.06 -23.31
CA ARG A 113 10.69 7.70 -22.00
C ARG A 113 10.27 6.72 -20.90
N GLN A 114 10.78 6.89 -19.69
CA GLN A 114 10.43 6.07 -18.53
C GLN A 114 10.02 6.92 -17.33
N ILE A 115 8.78 6.73 -16.86
CA ILE A 115 8.37 7.15 -15.52
C ILE A 115 8.31 5.90 -14.65
N LEU A 116 9.17 5.81 -13.66
CA LEU A 116 9.24 4.64 -12.78
C LEU A 116 8.70 4.96 -11.39
N TYR A 117 8.07 3.97 -10.75
CA TYR A 117 7.50 4.07 -9.42
C TYR A 117 8.34 3.25 -8.42
N PRO A 118 9.34 3.87 -7.77
CA PRO A 118 10.07 3.23 -6.67
C PRO A 118 9.31 3.44 -5.36
N GLU A 119 8.44 2.47 -5.01
CA GLU A 119 7.59 2.57 -3.82
C GLU A 119 8.40 2.62 -2.52
N PHE A 120 9.50 1.86 -2.42
CA PHE A 120 10.29 1.77 -1.20
C PHE A 120 11.74 1.42 -1.49
N PHE A 121 12.67 2.18 -0.91
CA PHE A 121 14.10 1.88 -0.96
C PHE A 121 14.56 1.32 0.38
N TYR A 122 14.93 0.04 0.39
CA TYR A 122 15.23 -0.68 1.63
C TYR A 122 16.49 -0.13 2.30
N ALA A 123 16.44 0.03 3.62
CA ALA A 123 17.59 0.41 4.42
C ALA A 123 17.87 -0.64 5.49
N SER A 124 19.14 -0.74 5.90
CA SER A 124 19.54 -1.63 6.99
C SER A 124 19.25 -1.06 8.38
N ARG A 125 18.85 0.22 8.47
CA ARG A 125 18.64 0.98 9.72
C ARG A 125 17.55 2.02 9.53
N GLY A 126 16.81 2.31 10.59
CA GLY A 126 15.88 3.45 10.67
C GLY A 126 14.59 3.28 9.87
N LEU A 127 14.38 2.14 9.20
CA LEU A 127 13.16 1.80 8.47
C LEU A 127 12.47 0.58 9.11
N ASP A 128 12.07 -0.42 8.33
CA ASP A 128 11.43 -1.66 8.80
C ASP A 128 12.41 -2.63 9.46
N VAL A 129 13.64 -2.71 8.97
CA VAL A 129 14.65 -3.66 9.45
C VAL A 129 15.24 -3.20 10.78
N GLY A 130 15.10 -4.06 11.80
CA GLY A 130 15.57 -3.80 13.16
C GLY A 130 14.69 -2.82 13.95
N PHE A 131 13.51 -2.46 13.42
CA PHE A 131 12.56 -1.60 14.12
C PHE A 131 11.95 -2.30 15.34
N ASP A 132 11.53 -3.54 15.13
CA ASP A 132 10.92 -4.40 16.13
C ASP A 132 11.69 -5.73 16.18
N LEU A 133 12.20 -6.05 17.36
CA LEU A 133 13.06 -7.20 17.58
C LEU A 133 12.30 -8.41 18.13
N GLU A 134 10.99 -8.28 18.38
CA GLU A 134 10.19 -9.35 18.98
C GLU A 134 10.14 -10.61 18.10
N PHE A 135 9.96 -10.43 16.80
CA PHE A 135 9.74 -11.54 15.86
C PHE A 135 10.94 -11.85 14.98
N LYS A 136 11.88 -10.91 14.83
CA LYS A 136 13.03 -11.06 13.95
C LYS A 136 14.30 -10.49 14.58
N PRO A 137 15.39 -11.26 14.66
CA PRO A 137 16.64 -10.74 15.17
C PRO A 137 17.24 -9.73 14.20
N TYR A 138 17.86 -8.69 14.74
CA TYR A 138 18.59 -7.71 13.97
C TYR A 138 20.05 -8.15 13.76
N THR A 139 20.25 -9.12 12.85
CA THR A 139 21.57 -9.70 12.54
C THR A 139 22.31 -8.93 11.46
N GLU A 140 23.63 -9.14 11.35
CA GLU A 140 24.41 -8.60 10.24
C GLU A 140 23.88 -9.08 8.87
N GLU A 141 23.55 -10.36 8.77
CA GLU A 141 22.95 -10.94 7.56
C GLU A 141 21.66 -10.20 7.17
N ALA A 142 20.75 -9.94 8.12
CA ALA A 142 19.51 -9.21 7.85
C ALA A 142 19.76 -7.81 7.29
N ARG A 143 20.77 -7.09 7.81
CA ARG A 143 21.18 -5.77 7.29
C ARG A 143 21.69 -5.85 5.85
N LEU A 144 22.54 -6.83 5.57
CA LEU A 144 23.13 -7.02 4.24
C LEU A 144 22.05 -7.41 3.24
N LEU A 145 21.17 -8.36 3.59
CA LEU A 145 20.03 -8.76 2.77
C LEU A 145 19.12 -7.58 2.46
N ALA A 146 18.78 -6.77 3.47
CA ALA A 146 17.95 -5.57 3.30
C ALA A 146 18.55 -4.61 2.28
N ARG A 147 19.85 -4.31 2.38
CA ARG A 147 20.53 -3.42 1.45
C ARG A 147 20.58 -3.99 0.04
N SER A 148 20.85 -5.30 -0.11
CA SER A 148 20.98 -5.96 -1.40
C SER A 148 19.67 -6.05 -2.19
N LYS A 149 18.50 -5.95 -1.54
CA LYS A 149 17.20 -5.89 -2.22
C LYS A 149 17.10 -4.75 -3.24
N ASN A 150 17.89 -3.70 -3.08
CA ASN A 150 17.81 -2.53 -3.96
C ASN A 150 18.60 -2.66 -5.27
N ALA A 151 19.35 -3.76 -5.49
CA ALA A 151 20.30 -3.86 -6.60
C ALA A 151 19.66 -3.61 -7.97
N VAL A 152 18.62 -4.38 -8.32
CA VAL A 152 17.98 -4.27 -9.65
C VAL A 152 17.11 -3.02 -9.76
N SER A 153 16.42 -2.63 -8.68
CA SER A 153 15.65 -1.37 -8.66
C SER A 153 16.54 -0.15 -8.87
N SER A 154 17.75 -0.12 -8.27
CA SER A 154 18.72 0.96 -8.48
C SER A 154 19.18 1.05 -9.92
N MET A 155 19.39 -0.09 -10.59
CA MET A 155 19.72 -0.13 -12.01
C MET A 155 18.56 0.38 -12.87
N ALA A 156 17.32 -0.07 -12.61
CA ALA A 156 16.16 0.43 -13.35
C ALA A 156 16.00 1.96 -13.21
N MET A 157 16.27 2.53 -12.02
CA MET A 157 16.18 3.96 -11.80
C MET A 157 17.25 4.79 -12.51
N THR A 158 18.39 4.21 -12.95
CA THR A 158 19.36 4.97 -13.75
C THR A 158 18.88 5.27 -15.17
N ASP A 159 17.90 4.48 -15.65
CA ASP A 159 17.31 4.65 -16.98
C ASP A 159 16.04 5.52 -16.98
N ALA A 160 15.58 5.92 -15.79
CA ALA A 160 14.34 6.67 -15.61
C ALA A 160 14.49 8.15 -16.01
N ASP A 161 13.49 8.67 -16.73
CA ASP A 161 13.36 10.10 -17.02
C ASP A 161 12.68 10.84 -15.85
N ALA A 162 11.80 10.15 -15.11
CA ALA A 162 11.23 10.64 -13.87
C ALA A 162 10.91 9.49 -12.90
N LEU A 163 10.89 9.80 -11.60
CA LEU A 163 10.51 8.87 -10.55
C LEU A 163 9.26 9.38 -9.83
N VAL A 164 8.24 8.54 -9.66
CA VAL A 164 7.04 8.88 -8.90
C VAL A 164 7.06 8.18 -7.55
N CYS A 165 7.02 8.96 -6.47
CA CYS A 165 6.86 8.47 -5.11
C CYS A 165 5.55 9.02 -4.52
N PRO A 166 4.79 8.21 -3.77
CA PRO A 166 3.48 8.62 -3.28
C PRO A 166 3.54 9.54 -2.06
N THR A 167 4.63 9.53 -1.28
CA THR A 167 4.75 10.37 -0.08
C THR A 167 6.16 10.94 0.11
N PRO A 168 6.30 12.07 0.83
CA PRO A 168 7.61 12.63 1.21
C PRO A 168 8.54 11.63 1.91
N PHE A 169 8.05 10.83 2.86
CA PHE A 169 8.82 9.78 3.52
C PHE A 169 9.38 8.77 2.51
N GLN A 170 8.54 8.24 1.62
CA GLN A 170 8.97 7.25 0.63
C GLN A 170 10.01 7.84 -0.33
N ALA A 171 9.81 9.08 -0.79
CA ALA A 171 10.81 9.81 -1.55
C ALA A 171 12.13 9.96 -0.79
N ALA A 172 12.08 10.34 0.49
CA ALA A 172 13.26 10.53 1.33
C ALA A 172 14.08 9.23 1.56
N THR A 173 13.50 8.05 1.32
CA THR A 173 14.26 6.78 1.36
C THR A 173 15.23 6.62 0.19
N LEU A 174 15.01 7.32 -0.93
CA LEU A 174 15.82 7.18 -2.13
C LEU A 174 17.23 7.79 -1.95
N PRO A 175 18.27 7.18 -2.55
CA PRO A 175 19.60 7.77 -2.63
C PRO A 175 19.58 9.20 -3.21
N LYS A 176 20.42 10.08 -2.67
CA LYS A 176 20.50 11.50 -3.07
C LYS A 176 20.63 11.74 -4.58
N VAL A 177 21.28 10.82 -5.29
CA VAL A 177 21.47 10.90 -6.75
C VAL A 177 20.14 10.83 -7.53
N PHE A 178 19.12 10.16 -6.97
CA PHE A 178 17.81 10.01 -7.62
C PHE A 178 16.80 11.09 -7.22
N GLN A 179 17.04 11.81 -6.11
CA GLN A 179 16.12 12.82 -5.58
C GLN A 179 15.72 13.91 -6.59
N PRO A 180 16.60 14.41 -7.49
CA PRO A 180 16.21 15.40 -8.50
C PRO A 180 15.16 14.90 -9.52
N LEU A 181 15.06 13.58 -9.70
CA LEU A 181 14.09 12.96 -10.63
C LEU A 181 12.72 12.74 -9.99
N VAL A 182 12.60 12.92 -8.67
CA VAL A 182 11.38 12.58 -7.93
C VAL A 182 10.27 13.60 -8.20
N ARG A 183 9.06 13.08 -8.37
CA ARG A 183 7.79 13.78 -8.35
C ARG A 183 6.92 13.13 -7.27
N LEU A 184 6.35 13.95 -6.40
CA LEU A 184 5.44 13.48 -5.35
C LEU A 184 4.03 13.43 -5.92
N ILE A 185 3.59 12.23 -6.30
CA ILE A 185 2.26 12.01 -6.84
C ILE A 185 1.68 10.78 -6.13
N HIS A 186 0.67 11.03 -5.30
CA HIS A 186 -0.11 9.96 -4.68
C HIS A 186 -1.28 9.59 -5.59
N GLU A 187 -1.54 8.30 -5.76
CA GLU A 187 -2.58 7.80 -6.68
C GLU A 187 -4.01 8.17 -6.25
N GLY A 188 -4.16 8.38 -4.95
CA GLY A 188 -5.37 8.89 -4.33
C GLY A 188 -6.50 7.87 -4.27
N VAL A 189 -7.61 8.32 -3.70
CA VAL A 189 -8.81 7.53 -3.46
C VAL A 189 -10.04 8.23 -4.06
N GLU A 190 -11.09 7.46 -4.37
CA GLU A 190 -12.35 8.00 -4.92
C GLU A 190 -13.15 8.73 -3.84
N LEU A 191 -12.93 10.03 -3.68
CA LEU A 191 -13.57 10.81 -2.62
C LEU A 191 -15.09 10.97 -2.76
N ASP A 192 -15.65 10.72 -3.94
CA ASP A 192 -17.10 10.69 -4.15
C ASP A 192 -17.75 9.43 -3.53
N VAL A 193 -17.04 8.30 -3.58
CA VAL A 193 -17.48 6.99 -3.08
C VAL A 193 -17.07 6.82 -1.61
N ILE A 194 -15.84 7.18 -1.31
CA ILE A 194 -15.22 7.07 0.00
C ILE A 194 -15.39 8.40 0.70
N ARG A 195 -16.46 8.48 1.49
CA ARG A 195 -16.87 9.68 2.21
C ARG A 195 -17.58 9.32 3.51
N PRO A 196 -17.61 10.24 4.48
CA PRO A 196 -18.42 10.08 5.69
C PRO A 196 -19.87 9.80 5.33
N GLY A 197 -20.53 8.99 6.14
CA GLY A 197 -21.93 8.62 5.95
C GLY A 197 -22.50 8.00 7.21
N PRO A 198 -23.83 7.83 7.29
CA PRO A 198 -24.45 7.15 8.42
C PRO A 198 -23.91 5.73 8.53
N ALA A 199 -23.72 5.26 9.77
CA ALA A 199 -23.45 3.86 10.03
C ALA A 199 -24.75 3.05 9.85
N GLU A 200 -24.62 1.89 9.23
CA GLU A 200 -25.71 0.92 9.05
C GLU A 200 -25.45 -0.32 9.92
N PRO A 201 -26.48 -1.12 10.24
CA PRO A 201 -26.29 -2.40 10.92
C PRO A 201 -25.30 -3.30 10.16
N PHE A 202 -24.25 -3.75 10.84
CA PHE A 202 -23.18 -4.54 10.22
C PHE A 202 -23.34 -6.02 10.56
N VAL A 203 -23.59 -6.84 9.55
CA VAL A 203 -23.76 -8.29 9.69
C VAL A 203 -22.40 -8.98 9.66
N LEU A 204 -22.10 -9.72 10.73
CA LEU A 204 -20.92 -10.56 10.88
C LEU A 204 -21.11 -11.89 10.14
N ASP A 205 -20.00 -12.61 9.93
CA ASP A 205 -20.03 -13.88 9.17
C ASP A 205 -20.82 -14.98 9.88
N ASP A 206 -21.01 -14.87 11.19
CA ASP A 206 -21.83 -15.78 12.01
C ASP A 206 -23.29 -15.32 12.18
N GLY A 207 -23.70 -14.27 11.45
CA GLY A 207 -25.06 -13.75 11.45
C GLY A 207 -25.39 -12.76 12.58
N ARG A 208 -24.48 -12.55 13.54
CA ARG A 208 -24.66 -11.50 14.56
C ARG A 208 -24.59 -10.12 13.90
N VAL A 209 -25.30 -9.15 14.50
CA VAL A 209 -25.41 -7.79 13.95
C VAL A 209 -24.86 -6.79 14.94
N ILE A 210 -23.88 -5.99 14.52
CA ILE A 210 -23.40 -4.84 15.28
C ILE A 210 -24.24 -3.63 14.88
N GLN A 211 -24.96 -3.06 15.85
CA GLN A 211 -25.86 -1.93 15.63
C GLN A 211 -25.08 -0.60 15.60
N PRO A 212 -25.53 0.40 14.82
CA PRO A 212 -25.02 1.76 14.92
C PRO A 212 -25.07 2.29 16.36
N GLY A 213 -24.02 2.99 16.78
CA GLY A 213 -23.86 3.47 18.17
C GLY A 213 -23.14 2.49 19.10
N THR A 214 -22.93 1.23 18.69
CA THR A 214 -22.00 0.32 19.38
C THR A 214 -20.58 0.89 19.31
N PRO A 215 -19.79 0.90 20.39
CA PRO A 215 -18.38 1.31 20.32
C PRO A 215 -17.57 0.30 19.50
N VAL A 216 -17.07 0.69 18.33
CA VAL A 216 -16.32 -0.20 17.42
C VAL A 216 -14.93 0.33 17.14
N ILE A 217 -13.91 -0.47 17.42
CA ILE A 217 -12.55 -0.24 16.94
C ILE A 217 -12.34 -1.02 15.64
N THR A 218 -11.85 -0.34 14.61
CA THR A 218 -11.49 -1.01 13.35
C THR A 218 -9.99 -1.03 13.12
N HIS A 219 -9.51 -2.06 12.44
CA HIS A 219 -8.14 -2.17 11.95
C HIS A 219 -8.15 -2.83 10.58
N VAL A 220 -7.60 -2.16 9.57
CA VAL A 220 -7.69 -2.59 8.18
C VAL A 220 -6.32 -2.53 7.54
N ASN A 221 -5.82 -3.69 7.11
CA ASN A 221 -4.55 -3.83 6.40
C ASN A 221 -4.63 -4.95 5.35
N ASN A 222 -3.73 -4.95 4.37
CA ASN A 222 -3.71 -6.00 3.34
C ASN A 222 -3.42 -7.39 3.95
N ASN A 223 -2.47 -7.45 4.90
CA ASN A 223 -2.16 -8.62 5.71
C ASN A 223 -2.23 -8.26 7.20
N MET A 224 -2.68 -9.19 8.02
CA MET A 224 -2.66 -9.11 9.46
C MET A 224 -1.28 -9.55 9.96
N GLU A 225 -0.39 -8.60 10.24
CA GLU A 225 1.03 -8.89 10.53
C GLU A 225 1.68 -7.88 11.49
N PRO A 226 2.84 -8.21 12.10
CA PRO A 226 3.54 -7.32 13.03
C PRO A 226 3.96 -5.98 12.44
N LEU A 227 4.35 -5.95 11.16
CA LEU A 227 4.74 -4.72 10.47
C LEU A 227 3.59 -3.70 10.45
N ARG A 228 2.34 -4.18 10.51
CA ARG A 228 1.11 -3.38 10.61
C ARG A 228 0.59 -3.26 12.05
N GLY A 229 1.43 -3.54 13.04
CA GLY A 229 1.13 -3.37 14.46
C GLY A 229 0.09 -4.32 15.04
N LEU A 230 -0.19 -5.45 14.37
CA LEU A 230 -1.22 -6.38 14.85
C LEU A 230 -0.98 -6.85 16.29
N HIS A 231 0.26 -7.18 16.64
CA HIS A 231 0.66 -7.61 17.99
C HIS A 231 0.47 -6.51 19.06
N ILE A 232 0.70 -5.24 18.70
CA ILE A 232 0.45 -4.11 19.62
C ILE A 232 -1.04 -3.96 19.86
N LEU A 233 -1.85 -4.00 18.80
CA LEU A 233 -3.31 -3.97 18.92
C LEU A 233 -3.83 -5.17 19.73
N ALA A 234 -3.35 -6.38 19.44
CA ALA A 234 -3.70 -7.60 20.16
C ALA A 234 -3.50 -7.42 21.67
N ARG A 235 -2.34 -6.91 22.09
CA ARG A 235 -2.02 -6.67 23.51
C ARG A 235 -2.83 -5.52 24.14
N ALA A 236 -3.34 -4.58 23.34
CA ALA A 236 -4.15 -3.47 23.83
C ALA A 236 -5.64 -3.83 23.98
N LEU A 237 -6.13 -4.81 23.23
CA LEU A 237 -7.53 -5.24 23.25
C LEU A 237 -8.04 -5.70 24.63
N PRO A 238 -7.31 -6.51 25.43
CA PRO A 238 -7.81 -6.99 26.72
C PRO A 238 -8.26 -5.86 27.66
N ARG A 239 -7.47 -4.78 27.77
CA ARG A 239 -7.81 -3.63 28.62
C ARG A 239 -9.05 -2.89 28.10
N LEU A 240 -9.13 -2.66 26.79
CA LEU A 240 -10.32 -2.07 26.16
C LEU A 240 -11.57 -2.89 26.47
N LEU A 241 -11.51 -4.21 26.27
CA LEU A 241 -12.63 -5.11 26.46
C LEU A 241 -13.05 -5.22 27.94
N ALA A 242 -12.12 -5.07 28.89
CA ALA A 242 -12.42 -5.04 30.31
C ALA A 242 -13.08 -3.71 30.73
N GLU A 243 -12.56 -2.58 30.26
CA GLU A 243 -13.00 -1.23 30.66
C GLU A 243 -14.22 -0.70 29.90
N VAL A 244 -14.50 -1.26 28.72
CA VAL A 244 -15.66 -0.92 27.89
C VAL A 244 -16.35 -2.23 27.46
N PRO A 245 -17.24 -2.80 28.29
CA PRO A 245 -17.81 -4.13 28.03
C PRO A 245 -18.56 -4.27 26.70
N GLN A 246 -19.14 -3.18 26.19
CA GLN A 246 -19.86 -3.16 24.91
C GLN A 246 -18.95 -3.01 23.68
N ALA A 247 -17.66 -2.72 23.87
CA ALA A 247 -16.75 -2.49 22.76
C ALA A 247 -16.59 -3.73 21.88
N GLN A 248 -16.55 -3.49 20.57
CA GLN A 248 -16.30 -4.49 19.53
C GLN A 248 -15.01 -4.12 18.79
N ALA A 249 -14.29 -5.11 18.28
CA ALA A 249 -13.14 -4.92 17.40
C ALA A 249 -13.38 -5.63 16.06
N ILE A 250 -13.25 -4.92 14.95
CA ILE A 250 -13.32 -5.49 13.60
C ILE A 250 -11.94 -5.39 12.96
N LEU A 251 -11.36 -6.56 12.67
CA LEU A 251 -10.04 -6.73 12.09
C LEU A 251 -10.21 -7.26 10.66
N ILE A 252 -9.73 -6.51 9.67
CA ILE A 252 -9.84 -6.83 8.25
C ILE A 252 -8.44 -6.94 7.65
N GLY A 253 -8.18 -8.02 6.93
CA GLY A 253 -6.92 -8.30 6.28
C GLY A 253 -6.67 -9.78 6.07
N ASN A 254 -5.74 -10.12 5.18
CA ASN A 254 -5.33 -11.51 4.98
C ASN A 254 -4.76 -12.10 6.27
N MET A 255 -5.30 -13.23 6.71
CA MET A 255 -4.86 -13.96 7.91
C MET A 255 -3.80 -15.04 7.59
N GLY A 256 -3.20 -14.98 6.41
CA GLY A 256 -2.18 -15.92 5.97
C GLY A 256 -0.91 -15.91 6.84
N ASP A 257 -0.05 -16.86 6.54
CA ASP A 257 1.27 -17.04 7.12
C ASP A 257 2.35 -16.15 6.47
N HIS A 258 2.05 -15.51 5.34
CA HIS A 258 2.99 -14.65 4.58
C HIS A 258 2.44 -13.22 4.37
N GLY A 259 3.31 -12.24 4.58
CA GLY A 259 3.05 -10.81 4.32
C GLY A 259 4.34 -10.02 4.09
N TYR A 260 4.31 -8.70 4.31
CA TYR A 260 5.50 -7.85 4.26
C TYR A 260 6.49 -8.17 5.39
N SER A 261 6.00 -8.68 6.53
CA SER A 261 6.78 -9.25 7.62
C SER A 261 7.43 -10.58 7.25
N GLY A 262 7.30 -11.09 6.02
CA GLY A 262 7.75 -12.44 5.63
C GLY A 262 6.88 -13.53 6.25
N SER A 263 7.41 -14.76 6.30
CA SER A 263 6.71 -15.91 6.87
C SER A 263 6.67 -15.82 8.39
N ALA A 264 5.52 -16.13 8.99
CA ALA A 264 5.40 -16.36 10.42
C ALA A 264 6.21 -17.60 10.85
N PRO A 265 6.75 -17.61 12.09
CA PRO A 265 7.56 -18.72 12.60
C PRO A 265 6.74 -19.99 12.83
N ASN A 266 7.43 -21.14 12.83
CA ASN A 266 6.90 -22.45 13.26
C ASN A 266 5.63 -22.92 12.52
N GLY A 267 5.44 -22.48 11.27
CA GLY A 267 4.28 -22.85 10.46
C GLY A 267 2.94 -22.26 10.95
N LYS A 268 2.99 -21.30 11.86
CA LYS A 268 1.82 -20.54 12.32
C LYS A 268 1.46 -19.43 11.33
N THR A 269 0.26 -18.89 11.45
CA THR A 269 -0.13 -17.60 10.86
C THR A 269 0.33 -16.43 11.72
N TRP A 270 0.47 -15.24 11.12
CA TRP A 270 0.77 -14.04 11.90
C TRP A 270 -0.32 -13.68 12.91
N LYS A 271 -1.59 -14.02 12.62
CA LYS A 271 -2.69 -13.90 13.58
C LYS A 271 -2.42 -14.72 14.84
N GLU A 272 -2.11 -16.01 14.69
CA GLU A 272 -1.83 -16.90 15.84
C GLU A 272 -0.64 -16.41 16.64
N VAL A 273 0.43 -15.96 15.96
CA VAL A 273 1.63 -15.43 16.61
C VAL A 273 1.35 -14.14 17.39
N CYS A 274 0.63 -13.19 16.79
CA CYS A 274 0.37 -11.89 17.42
C CYS A 274 -0.61 -11.97 18.61
N PHE A 275 -1.47 -13.00 18.65
CA PHE A 275 -2.46 -13.23 19.71
C PHE A 275 -2.03 -14.34 20.69
N GLU A 276 -0.82 -14.87 20.56
CA GLU A 276 -0.31 -15.88 21.50
C GLU A 276 -0.26 -15.32 22.92
N GLY A 277 -0.96 -15.98 23.85
CA GLY A 277 -1.06 -15.52 25.25
C GLY A 277 -1.97 -14.30 25.48
N VAL A 278 -2.70 -13.84 24.46
CA VAL A 278 -3.64 -12.72 24.59
C VAL A 278 -5.06 -13.24 24.82
N GLU A 279 -5.67 -12.89 25.94
CA GLU A 279 -7.08 -13.20 26.21
C GLU A 279 -8.01 -12.24 25.49
N ILE A 280 -8.77 -12.76 24.54
CA ILE A 280 -9.83 -12.03 23.84
C ILE A 280 -11.16 -12.77 23.93
N ASP A 281 -12.24 -11.99 23.96
CA ASP A 281 -13.58 -12.55 23.82
C ASP A 281 -13.91 -12.71 22.32
N PRO A 282 -14.07 -13.94 21.80
CA PRO A 282 -14.39 -14.17 20.39
C PRO A 282 -15.79 -13.65 20.02
N ALA A 283 -16.64 -13.35 21.01
CA ALA A 283 -17.89 -12.67 20.76
C ALA A 283 -17.71 -11.18 20.45
N ARG A 284 -16.54 -10.59 20.74
CA ARG A 284 -16.27 -9.15 20.60
C ARG A 284 -15.12 -8.79 19.69
N VAL A 285 -14.26 -9.75 19.33
CA VAL A 285 -13.13 -9.55 18.40
C VAL A 285 -13.35 -10.35 17.12
N HIS A 286 -13.62 -9.64 16.03
CA HIS A 286 -14.08 -10.20 14.77
C HIS A 286 -12.98 -10.12 13.71
N PHE A 287 -12.50 -11.28 13.28
CA PHE A 287 -11.52 -11.39 12.19
C PHE A 287 -12.25 -11.73 10.89
N LEU A 288 -12.35 -10.78 9.97
CA LEU A 288 -13.15 -10.94 8.75
C LEU A 288 -12.35 -11.42 7.53
N GLY A 289 -11.04 -11.58 7.65
CA GLY A 289 -10.19 -11.88 6.50
C GLY A 289 -10.19 -10.77 5.45
N ARG A 290 -10.05 -11.13 4.17
CA ARG A 290 -10.25 -10.21 3.04
C ARG A 290 -11.74 -10.10 2.74
N VAL A 291 -12.25 -8.87 2.67
CA VAL A 291 -13.65 -8.58 2.38
C VAL A 291 -13.79 -7.71 1.13
N PRO A 292 -14.97 -7.71 0.47
CA PRO A 292 -15.26 -6.75 -0.58
C PRO A 292 -15.10 -5.30 -0.08
N HIS A 293 -14.62 -4.41 -0.95
CA HIS A 293 -14.31 -3.02 -0.60
C HIS A 293 -15.50 -2.28 0.04
N ALA A 294 -16.71 -2.46 -0.47
CA ALA A 294 -17.93 -1.89 0.11
C ALA A 294 -18.17 -2.33 1.57
N ARG A 295 -17.86 -3.59 1.93
CA ARG A 295 -18.00 -4.11 3.30
C ARG A 295 -16.93 -3.51 4.21
N MET A 296 -15.71 -3.31 3.71
CA MET A 296 -14.67 -2.59 4.44
C MET A 296 -15.08 -1.13 4.72
N LEU A 297 -15.62 -0.41 3.72
CA LEU A 297 -16.13 0.96 3.92
C LEU A 297 -17.29 1.01 4.92
N ALA A 298 -18.18 0.01 4.90
CA ALA A 298 -19.25 -0.11 5.90
C ALA A 298 -18.70 -0.27 7.33
N ALA A 299 -17.66 -1.09 7.52
CA ALA A 299 -16.97 -1.21 8.81
C ALA A 299 -16.31 0.11 9.24
N LEU A 300 -15.68 0.84 8.32
CA LEU A 300 -15.08 2.16 8.61
C LEU A 300 -16.15 3.18 9.03
N ARG A 301 -17.31 3.22 8.38
CA ARG A 301 -18.44 4.09 8.77
C ARG A 301 -18.99 3.76 10.16
N LEU A 302 -19.00 2.47 10.53
CA LEU A 302 -19.41 2.01 11.86
C LEU A 302 -18.36 2.34 12.95
N SER A 303 -17.10 2.55 12.56
CA SER A 303 -16.00 2.70 13.51
C SER A 303 -16.18 3.92 14.41
N THR A 304 -15.93 3.74 15.69
CA THR A 304 -15.70 4.82 16.66
C THR A 304 -14.31 5.39 16.46
N ALA A 305 -13.31 4.51 16.39
CA ALA A 305 -11.93 4.83 16.02
C ALA A 305 -11.36 3.77 15.07
N HIS A 306 -10.42 4.20 14.23
CA HIS A 306 -9.65 3.35 13.34
C HIS A 306 -8.20 3.30 13.82
N VAL A 307 -7.70 2.12 14.16
CA VAL A 307 -6.30 1.91 14.55
C VAL A 307 -5.47 1.58 13.33
N TYR A 308 -4.55 2.47 12.97
CA TYR A 308 -3.61 2.28 11.87
C TYR A 308 -2.17 2.34 12.39
N TYR A 309 -1.59 1.20 12.70
CA TYR A 309 -0.18 1.10 13.10
C TYR A 309 0.65 0.59 11.94
N SER A 310 1.87 1.12 11.83
CA SER A 310 2.83 0.66 10.82
C SER A 310 4.25 0.94 11.30
N TYR A 311 5.15 0.00 11.05
CA TYR A 311 6.59 0.31 11.03
C TYR A 311 6.86 1.46 10.04
N PRO A 312 8.07 2.07 10.05
CA PRO A 312 8.50 3.00 9.02
C PRO A 312 8.66 2.30 7.65
N PHE A 313 7.52 2.08 7.01
CA PHE A 313 7.31 1.33 5.78
C PHE A 313 6.24 2.03 4.93
N VAL A 314 5.94 1.50 3.75
CA VAL A 314 4.98 2.05 2.79
C VAL A 314 3.63 2.39 3.43
N LEU A 315 3.15 3.62 3.20
CA LEU A 315 1.84 4.08 3.61
C LEU A 315 0.75 3.35 2.81
N SER A 316 -0.20 2.71 3.50
CA SER A 316 -1.25 1.95 2.83
C SER A 316 -2.43 2.84 2.48
N TRP A 317 -3.11 2.52 1.37
CA TRP A 317 -4.37 3.17 0.98
C TRP A 317 -5.45 3.05 2.06
N SER A 318 -5.45 2.01 2.89
CA SER A 318 -6.45 1.87 3.95
C SER A 318 -6.44 3.05 4.94
N LEU A 319 -5.28 3.69 5.16
CA LEU A 319 -5.21 4.92 5.93
C LEU A 319 -5.92 6.08 5.21
N ALA A 320 -5.59 6.30 3.94
CA ALA A 320 -6.20 7.35 3.13
C ALA A 320 -7.73 7.16 3.04
N GLU A 321 -8.20 5.92 2.91
CA GLU A 321 -9.62 5.59 2.89
C GLU A 321 -10.30 5.77 4.25
N ALA A 322 -9.63 5.45 5.36
CA ALA A 322 -10.13 5.72 6.70
C ALA A 322 -10.26 7.23 6.95
N MET A 323 -9.24 8.01 6.58
CA MET A 323 -9.27 9.48 6.66
C MET A 323 -10.37 10.06 5.76
N ALA A 324 -10.48 9.59 4.51
CA ALA A 324 -11.53 10.00 3.58
C ALA A 324 -12.93 9.60 4.08
N SER A 325 -13.07 8.50 4.81
CA SER A 325 -14.33 8.10 5.45
C SER A 325 -14.66 8.94 6.70
N GLY A 326 -13.77 9.87 7.10
CA GLY A 326 -13.93 10.71 8.28
C GLY A 326 -13.76 9.94 9.59
N CYS A 327 -12.99 8.85 9.60
CA CYS A 327 -12.68 8.09 10.80
C CYS A 327 -11.82 8.90 11.77
N TYR A 328 -11.99 8.68 13.07
CA TYR A 328 -10.99 9.11 14.05
C TYR A 328 -9.83 8.13 14.00
N VAL A 329 -8.68 8.55 13.48
CA VAL A 329 -7.51 7.67 13.31
C VAL A 329 -6.59 7.76 14.53
N ILE A 330 -6.30 6.60 15.12
CA ILE A 330 -5.24 6.40 16.12
C ILE A 330 -4.11 5.65 15.42
N GLY A 331 -2.96 6.30 15.26
CA GLY A 331 -1.83 5.74 14.53
C GLY A 331 -0.54 5.68 15.32
N SER A 332 0.39 4.87 14.83
CA SER A 332 1.76 4.81 15.36
C SER A 332 2.56 6.03 14.95
N ASP A 333 3.29 6.64 15.86
CA ASP A 333 4.19 7.77 15.62
C ASP A 333 5.46 7.34 14.87
N THR A 334 5.30 6.98 13.60
CA THR A 334 6.38 6.63 12.68
C THR A 334 6.39 7.58 11.49
N ALA A 335 7.56 7.74 10.87
CA ALA A 335 7.78 8.68 9.76
C ALA A 335 6.71 8.64 8.66
N PRO A 336 6.27 7.48 8.11
CA PRO A 336 5.23 7.47 7.07
C PRO A 336 3.89 8.04 7.52
N LEU A 337 3.49 7.86 8.79
CA LEU A 337 2.21 8.40 9.26
C LEU A 337 2.27 9.91 9.46
N ARG A 338 3.43 10.49 9.76
CA ARG A 338 3.62 11.94 9.91
C ARG A 338 3.45 12.71 8.60
N ASP A 339 3.54 12.04 7.44
CA ASP A 339 3.20 12.65 6.15
C ASP A 339 1.70 12.93 6.01
N ALA A 340 0.85 12.17 6.72
CA ALA A 340 -0.60 12.23 6.61
C ALA A 340 -1.28 12.78 7.87
N ILE A 341 -0.72 12.52 9.05
CA ILE A 341 -1.34 12.81 10.35
C ILE A 341 -0.48 13.82 11.12
N GLU A 342 -1.11 14.94 11.47
CA GLU A 342 -0.63 15.87 12.47
C GLU A 342 -1.31 15.57 13.81
N ASN A 343 -0.49 15.20 14.80
CA ASN A 343 -0.97 14.69 16.08
C ASN A 343 -1.87 15.71 16.81
N GLY A 344 -3.07 15.28 17.18
CA GLY A 344 -4.06 16.10 17.88
C GLY A 344 -4.89 17.00 16.95
N ILE A 345 -4.58 17.06 15.66
CA ILE A 345 -5.30 17.91 14.69
C ILE A 345 -6.23 17.06 13.82
N ASN A 346 -5.68 16.08 13.11
CA ASN A 346 -6.43 15.23 12.16
C ASN A 346 -6.32 13.74 12.49
N GLY A 347 -5.85 13.42 13.69
CA GLY A 347 -5.65 12.07 14.21
C GLY A 347 -4.83 12.11 15.49
N ARG A 348 -4.57 10.94 16.08
CA ARG A 348 -3.71 10.79 17.26
C ARG A 348 -2.53 9.91 16.91
N LEU A 349 -1.31 10.40 17.15
CA LEU A 349 -0.08 9.61 17.01
C LEU A 349 0.44 9.20 18.39
N LEU A 350 0.76 7.92 18.53
CA LEU A 350 1.24 7.29 19.77
C LEU A 350 2.53 6.51 19.52
N PRO A 351 3.46 6.43 20.49
CA PRO A 351 4.65 5.60 20.33
C PRO A 351 4.28 4.15 19.97
N PHE A 352 4.99 3.56 18.99
CA PHE A 352 4.59 2.28 18.40
C PHE A 352 4.46 1.14 19.44
N PHE A 353 5.40 1.06 20.39
CA PHE A 353 5.43 -0.01 21.40
C PHE A 353 4.62 0.29 22.66
N ASP A 354 3.97 1.45 22.75
CA ASP A 354 3.21 1.85 23.93
C ASP A 354 1.76 1.30 23.89
N VAL A 355 1.64 0.04 24.31
CA VAL A 355 0.36 -0.69 24.41
C VAL A 355 -0.61 0.02 25.36
N ALA A 356 -0.11 0.64 26.44
CA ALA A 356 -0.93 1.32 27.43
C ALA A 356 -1.57 2.57 26.82
N ALA A 357 -0.79 3.39 26.10
CA ALA A 357 -1.29 4.56 25.41
C ALA A 357 -2.32 4.20 24.33
N LEU A 358 -2.10 3.11 23.57
CA LEU A 358 -3.08 2.63 22.59
C LEU A 358 -4.40 2.23 23.27
N SER A 359 -4.31 1.47 24.36
CA SER A 359 -5.49 1.06 25.14
C SER A 359 -6.26 2.28 25.63
N GLU A 360 -5.58 3.27 26.20
CA GLU A 360 -6.19 4.50 26.71
C GLU A 360 -6.87 5.32 25.63
N ALA A 361 -6.23 5.47 24.47
CA ALA A 361 -6.81 6.19 23.34
C ALA A 361 -8.07 5.49 22.80
N MET A 362 -8.06 4.16 22.70
CA MET A 362 -9.24 3.38 22.29
C MET A 362 -10.38 3.50 23.32
N ILE A 363 -10.07 3.41 24.62
CA ILE A 363 -11.05 3.53 25.69
C ILE A 363 -11.67 4.94 25.70
N ALA A 364 -10.85 5.99 25.59
CA ALA A 364 -11.32 7.37 25.51
C ALA A 364 -12.24 7.58 24.31
N ALA A 365 -11.86 7.06 23.13
CA ALA A 365 -12.69 7.12 21.94
C ALA A 365 -14.05 6.42 22.12
N CYS A 366 -14.05 5.24 22.77
CA CYS A 366 -15.27 4.49 23.02
C CYS A 366 -16.18 5.12 24.09
N ARG A 367 -15.62 5.83 25.08
CA ARG A 367 -16.38 6.50 26.15
C ARG A 367 -17.00 7.81 25.70
N ASP A 368 -16.32 8.56 24.83
CA ASP A 368 -16.84 9.81 24.26
C ASP A 368 -16.49 9.92 22.76
N PRO A 369 -17.26 9.24 21.88
CA PRO A 369 -17.07 9.33 20.43
C PRO A 369 -17.22 10.76 19.89
N ALA A 370 -18.06 11.58 20.52
CA ALA A 370 -18.39 12.92 20.06
C ALA A 370 -17.24 13.90 20.25
N ALA A 371 -16.41 13.70 21.28
CA ALA A 371 -15.20 14.51 21.52
C ALA A 371 -14.22 14.53 20.34
N GLN A 372 -14.26 13.51 19.46
CA GLN A 372 -13.33 13.37 18.33
C GLN A 372 -13.88 13.95 17.02
N ALA A 373 -15.05 14.61 17.03
CA ALA A 373 -15.69 15.14 15.83
C ALA A 373 -14.78 16.13 15.05
N GLY A 374 -14.03 16.98 15.76
CA GLY A 374 -13.08 17.91 15.15
C GLY A 374 -11.95 17.19 14.40
N LEU A 375 -11.34 16.17 15.04
CA LEU A 375 -10.25 15.39 14.43
C LEU A 375 -10.74 14.61 13.22
N ARG A 376 -11.97 14.08 13.26
CA ARG A 376 -12.62 13.39 12.14
C ARG A 376 -12.81 14.28 10.92
N ALA A 377 -13.32 15.49 11.13
CA ALA A 377 -13.50 16.47 10.07
C ALA A 377 -12.15 16.90 9.46
N ALA A 378 -11.14 17.11 10.30
CA ALA A 378 -9.78 17.44 9.86
C ALA A 378 -9.10 16.27 9.11
N ALA A 379 -9.36 15.02 9.51
CA ALA A 379 -8.91 13.82 8.78
C ALA A 379 -9.49 13.79 7.36
N ARG A 380 -10.79 14.04 7.23
CA ARG A 380 -11.45 14.16 5.93
C ARG A 380 -10.84 15.26 5.07
N ALA A 381 -10.71 16.48 5.61
CA ALA A 381 -10.11 17.60 4.88
C ALA A 381 -8.67 17.32 4.44
N THR A 382 -7.92 16.56 5.25
CA THR A 382 -6.57 16.13 4.87
C THR A 382 -6.59 15.13 3.72
N ALA A 383 -7.51 14.16 3.73
CA ALA A 383 -7.66 13.22 2.63
C ALA A 383 -8.08 13.91 1.33
N GLU A 384 -8.95 14.92 1.39
CA GLU A 384 -9.32 15.74 0.24
C GLU A 384 -8.12 16.50 -0.34
N ARG A 385 -7.23 17.00 0.52
CA ARG A 385 -6.05 17.74 0.09
C ARG A 385 -4.92 16.85 -0.44
N LEU A 386 -4.66 15.72 0.20
CA LEU A 386 -3.47 14.89 -0.07
C LEU A 386 -3.76 13.65 -0.92
N PHE A 387 -4.99 13.14 -0.88
CA PHE A 387 -5.33 11.83 -1.41
C PHE A 387 -6.53 11.87 -2.38
N ASP A 388 -6.86 13.03 -2.95
CA ASP A 388 -7.82 13.08 -4.06
C ASP A 388 -7.23 12.43 -5.31
N ARG A 389 -7.86 11.35 -5.78
CA ARG A 389 -7.48 10.70 -7.03
C ARG A 389 -7.50 11.65 -8.22
N ARG A 390 -8.43 12.60 -8.29
CA ARG A 390 -8.51 13.55 -9.40
C ARG A 390 -7.26 14.43 -9.47
N ALA A 391 -6.79 14.89 -8.31
CA ALA A 391 -5.55 15.67 -8.20
C ALA A 391 -4.32 14.82 -8.57
N GLY A 392 -4.25 13.57 -8.09
CA GLY A 392 -3.18 12.64 -8.45
C GLY A 392 -3.13 12.35 -9.96
N LEU A 393 -4.28 12.09 -10.57
CA LEU A 393 -4.39 11.90 -12.01
C LEU A 393 -3.98 13.15 -12.80
N ALA A 394 -4.41 14.33 -12.38
CA ALA A 394 -3.99 15.58 -13.02
C ALA A 394 -2.46 15.73 -13.01
N ALA A 395 -1.83 15.52 -11.85
CA ALA A 395 -0.38 15.58 -11.70
C ALA A 395 0.36 14.54 -12.57
N TRP A 396 -0.19 13.33 -12.70
CA TRP A 396 0.35 12.31 -13.62
C TRP A 396 0.29 12.77 -15.08
N ILE A 397 -0.84 13.33 -15.51
CA ILE A 397 -1.00 13.82 -16.89
C ILE A 397 -0.04 14.97 -17.17
N ASP A 398 0.14 15.89 -16.20
CA ASP A 398 1.10 16.98 -16.32
C ASP A 398 2.54 16.47 -16.42
N LEU A 399 2.93 15.47 -15.62
CA LEU A 399 4.25 14.84 -15.72
C LEU A 399 4.46 14.14 -17.07
N ILE A 400 3.46 13.44 -17.59
CA ILE A 400 3.54 12.78 -18.90
C ILE A 400 3.76 13.84 -20.00
N ARG A 401 3.05 14.98 -19.92
CA ARG A 401 3.21 16.11 -20.85
C ARG A 401 4.57 16.80 -20.70
N GLU A 402 5.09 16.95 -19.49
CA GLU A 402 6.43 17.48 -19.19
C GLU A 402 7.52 16.69 -19.93
N LEU A 403 7.37 15.36 -20.04
CA LEU A 403 8.28 14.49 -20.78
C LEU A 403 8.08 14.51 -22.31
N GLY A 404 7.22 15.38 -22.83
CA GLY A 404 6.98 15.57 -24.26
C GLY A 404 6.02 14.55 -24.88
N VAL A 405 5.28 13.80 -24.06
CA VAL A 405 4.32 12.80 -24.54
C VAL A 405 2.94 13.45 -24.67
N ALA A 406 2.40 13.47 -25.89
CA ALA A 406 1.14 14.14 -26.18
C ALA A 406 -0.06 13.39 -25.59
N VAL A 407 -0.68 13.98 -24.56
CA VAL A 407 -1.93 13.48 -23.95
C VAL A 407 -3.05 14.50 -24.21
N PRO A 408 -4.06 14.15 -25.03
CA PRO A 408 -5.19 15.03 -25.31
C PRO A 408 -5.96 15.39 -24.03
N ASP A 409 -6.70 16.50 -24.10
CA ASP A 409 -7.74 16.76 -23.11
C ASP A 409 -8.88 15.76 -23.25
N LEU A 410 -9.66 15.59 -22.19
CA LEU A 410 -10.85 14.75 -22.27
C LEU A 410 -11.77 15.32 -23.36
N PRO A 411 -12.41 14.46 -24.18
CA PRO A 411 -13.44 14.91 -25.09
C PRO A 411 -14.50 15.68 -24.28
N ALA A 412 -14.98 16.81 -24.81
CA ALA A 412 -16.15 17.46 -24.23
C ALA A 412 -17.33 16.47 -24.22
N PRO A 413 -18.14 16.45 -23.15
CA PRO A 413 -19.24 15.50 -23.00
C PRO A 413 -20.29 15.61 -24.10
#